data_AF-A0A327P2E1-F1
#
_entry.id   AF-A0A327P2E1-F1
#
_cell.length_a   1.000
_cell.length_b   1.000
_cell.length_c   1.000
_cell.angle_alpha   90.00
_cell.angle_beta   90.00
_cell.angle_gamma   90.00
#
_symmetry.space_group_name_H-M   'P 1'
#
loop_
_entity.id
_entity.type
_entity.pdbx_description
1 polymer ?
#
loop_
_entity_poly.entity_id
_entity_poly.type
_entity_poly.pdbx_seq_one_letter_code
_entity_poly.pdbx_strand_id
1 'polypeptide(L)' 'MLILVGLAIFGLGVYLYRKVILSDKVGFHKFNYLDKFRRNALIYFLLIGGCILVVRELIIWIWF' A
#
# COMPACT_ATOMS: atom_id res chain seq x y z
N MET A 1 1.67 3.92 20.25
CA MET A 1 1.19 2.61 19.74
C MET A 1 0.60 2.66 18.32
N LEU A 2 0.67 3.78 17.60
CA LEU A 2 0.15 3.89 16.22
C LEU A 2 1.06 3.21 15.19
N ILE A 3 2.30 2.87 15.57
CA ILE A 3 3.26 2.20 14.71
C ILE A 3 2.77 0.81 14.26
N LEU A 4 2.06 0.09 15.13
CA LEU A 4 1.46 -1.21 14.81
C LEU A 4 0.33 -1.06 13.79
N VAL A 5 -0.46 0.02 13.89
CA VAL A 5 -1.51 0.34 12.92
C VAL A 5 -0.88 0.67 11.56
N GLY A 6 0.19 1.48 11.55
CA GLY A 6 0.95 1.77 10.34
C GLY A 6 1.53 0.51 9.68
N LEU A 7 2.13 -0.39 10.47
CA LEU A 7 2.65 -1.68 10.00
C LEU A 7 1.56 -2.60 9.46
N ALA A 8 0.40 -2.68 10.12
CA ALA A 8 -0.73 -3.49 9.65
C ALA A 8 -1.27 -2.97 8.31
N ILE A 9 -1.44 -1.64 8.17
CA ILE A 9 -1.87 -1.00 6.92
C ILE A 9 -0.83 -1.24 5.82
N PHE A 10 0.45 -1.07 6.13
CA PHE A 10 1.53 -1.30 5.16
C PHE A 10 1.58 -2.77 4.71
N GLY A 11 1.52 -3.71 5.65
CA GLY A 11 1.50 -5.14 5.36
C GLY A 11 0.29 -5.56 4.52
N LEU A 12 -0.89 -5.00 4.80
CA LEU A 12 -2.09 -5.23 4.00
C LEU A 12 -1.96 -4.64 2.58
N GLY A 13 -1.36 -3.45 2.45
CA GLY A 13 -1.01 -2.86 1.16
C GLY A 13 -0.05 -3.75 0.34
N VAL A 14 1.00 -4.30 0.99
CA VAL A 14 1.97 -5.20 0.33
C VAL A 14 1.29 -6.51 -0.12
N TYR A 15 0.44 -7.09 0.74
CA TYR A 15 -0.30 -8.30 0.39
C TYR A 15 -1.21 -8.08 -0.83
N LEU A 16 -1.97 -6.99 -0.83
CA LEU A 16 -2.83 -6.62 -1.96
C LEU A 16 -2.01 -6.31 -3.22
N TYR A 17 -0.86 -5.65 -3.08
CA TYR A 17 0.06 -5.42 -4.20
C TYR A 17 0.50 -6.73 -4.85
N ARG A 18 0.92 -7.70 -4.03
CA ARG A 18 1.38 -9.00 -4.54
C ARG A 18 0.24 -9.79 -5.18
N LYS A 19 -0.94 -9.82 -4.56
CA LYS A 19 -2.08 -10.59 -5.05
C LYS A 19 -2.70 -9.99 -6.30
N VAL A 20 -2.81 -8.66 -6.36
CA VAL A 20 -3.57 -7.96 -7.39
C VAL A 20 -2.65 -7.42 -8.48
N ILE A 21 -1.65 -6.61 -8.15
CA ILE A 21 -0.80 -5.91 -9.13
C ILE A 21 0.18 -6.88 -9.79
N LEU A 22 0.85 -7.73 -9.01
CA LEU A 22 1.82 -8.68 -9.57
C LEU A 22 1.13 -9.71 -10.49
N SER A 23 -0.04 -10.21 -10.10
CA SER A 23 -0.82 -11.14 -10.91
C SER A 23 -1.38 -10.47 -12.18
N ASP A 24 -1.79 -9.20 -12.11
CA ASP A 24 -2.31 -8.47 -13.27
C ASP A 24 -1.26 -8.16 -14.34
N LYS A 25 0.02 -8.07 -13.96
CA LYS A 25 1.12 -7.88 -14.92
C LYS A 25 1.25 -9.05 -15.91
N VAL A 26 0.77 -10.23 -15.54
CA VAL A 26 0.85 -11.45 -16.36
C VAL A 26 -0.30 -11.52 -17.38
N GLY A 27 -1.40 -10.78 -17.15
CA GLY A 27 -2.61 -10.80 -17.99
C GLY A 27 -3.13 -9.39 -18.31
N PHE A 28 -2.43 -8.66 -19.17
CA PHE A 28 -2.87 -7.34 -19.62
C PHE A 28 -3.91 -7.47 -20.75
N HIS A 29 -5.20 -7.34 -20.41
CA HIS A 29 -6.28 -7.09 -21.37
C HIS A 29 -6.71 -5.62 -21.36
N LYS A 30 -6.79 -5.03 -22.56
CA LYS A 30 -6.89 -3.58 -22.83
C LYS A 30 -8.23 -2.94 -22.41
N PHE A 31 -9.27 -3.74 -22.16
CA PHE A 31 -10.64 -3.26 -21.99
C PHE A 31 -11.02 -2.78 -20.58
N ASN A 32 -10.22 -3.05 -19.54
CA ASN A 32 -10.53 -2.69 -18.13
C ASN A 32 -9.49 -1.76 -17.48
N TYR A 33 -8.88 -0.87 -18.28
CA TYR A 33 -7.76 -0.04 -17.83
C TYR A 33 -8.12 0.93 -16.69
N LEU A 34 -9.29 1.58 -16.77
CA LEU A 34 -9.69 2.61 -15.81
C LEU A 34 -9.96 2.04 -14.41
N ASP A 35 -10.67 0.91 -14.33
CA ASP A 35 -10.94 0.22 -13.06
C ASP A 35 -9.68 -0.42 -12.47
N LYS A 36 -8.80 -0.99 -13.32
CA LYS A 36 -7.47 -1.45 -12.89
C LYS A 36 -6.65 -0.29 -12.32
N PHE A 37 -6.66 0.87 -12.97
CA PHE A 37 -5.90 2.04 -12.53
C PHE A 37 -6.39 2.53 -11.16
N ARG A 38 -7.71 2.69 -10.98
CA ARG A 38 -8.30 3.08 -9.67
C ARG A 38 -7.93 2.10 -8.56
N ARG A 39 -8.04 0.79 -8.82
CA ARG A 39 -7.69 -0.24 -7.84
C ARG A 39 -6.20 -0.21 -7.50
N ASN A 40 -5.33 -0.07 -8.49
CA ASN A 40 -3.89 0.02 -8.25
C ASN A 40 -3.53 1.30 -7.48
N ALA A 41 -4.13 2.44 -7.83
CA ALA A 41 -3.95 3.70 -7.13
C ALA A 41 -4.34 3.58 -5.64
N LEU A 42 -5.45 2.89 -5.33
CA LEU A 42 -5.84 2.61 -3.94
C LEU A 42 -4.81 1.76 -3.20
N ILE A 43 -4.26 0.72 -3.83
CA ILE A 43 -3.22 -0.13 -3.23
C ILE A 43 -1.94 0.68 -2.96
N TYR A 44 -1.52 1.53 -3.91
CA TYR A 44 -0.39 2.42 -3.71
C TYR A 44 -0.65 3.45 -2.60
N PHE A 45 -1.87 3.97 -2.50
CA PHE A 45 -2.25 4.89 -1.43
C PHE A 45 -2.17 4.20 -0.04
N LEU A 46 -2.61 2.95 0.07
CA LEU A 46 -2.47 2.14 1.30
C LEU A 46 -1.00 1.92 1.67
N LEU A 47 -0.15 1.61 0.70
CA LEU A 47 1.30 1.44 0.91
C LEU A 47 1.96 2.73 1.40
N ILE A 48 1.70 3.85 0.72
CA ILE A 48 2.30 5.14 1.05
C ILE A 48 1.76 5.62 2.40
N GLY A 49 0.45 5.55 2.63
CA GLY A 49 -0.18 5.96 3.89
C GLY A 49 0.32 5.15 5.09
N GLY A 50 0.41 3.82 4.95
CA GLY A 50 0.99 2.96 5.99
C GLY A 50 2.45 3.32 6.29
N CYS A 51 3.26 3.56 5.25
CA CYS A 51 4.66 3.94 5.40
C CYS A 51 4.82 5.29 6.11
N ILE A 52 4.03 6.30 5.74
CA ILE A 52 4.06 7.62 6.39
C ILE A 52 3.74 7.52 7.88
N LEU A 53 2.74 6.71 8.25
CA LEU A 53 2.40 6.50 9.66
C LEU A 53 3.54 5.85 10.44
N VAL A 54 4.21 4.85 9.86
CA VAL A 54 5.37 4.20 10.49
C VAL A 54 6.55 5.16 10.63
N VAL A 55 6.89 5.89 9.57
CA VAL A 55 8.00 6.86 9.57
C VAL A 55 7.73 8.01 10.55
N ARG A 56 6.50 8.53 10.61
CA ARG A 56 6.12 9.58 11.56
C ARG A 56 6.31 9.12 13.01
N GLU A 57 5.85 7.92 13.35
CA GLU A 57 6.03 7.38 14.70
C GLU A 57 7.49 7.07 15.02
N LEU A 58 8.29 6.59 14.05
CA LEU A 58 9.74 6.44 14.21
C LEU A 58 10.43 7.77 14.51
N ILE A 59 10.07 8.85 13.80
CA ILE A 59 10.64 10.18 14.05
C ILE A 59 10.32 10.66 15.46
N ILE A 60 9.07 10.49 15.90
CA ILE A 60 8.65 10.85 17.27
C ILE A 60 9.44 10.05 18.30
N TRP A 61 9.66 8.75 18.06
CA TRP A 61 10.44 7.88 18.94
C TRP A 61 11.94 8.21 19.00
N ILE A 62 12.51 8.77 17.94
CA ILE A 62 13.92 9.17 17.90
C ILE A 62 14.13 10.55 18.56
N TRP A 63 13.14 11.42 18.47
CA TRP A 63 13.19 12.78 19.02
C TRP A 63 12.89 12.87 20.53
N PHE A 64 12.36 11.80 21.12
CA PHE A 64 11.96 11.74 22.53
C PHE A 64 12.84 10.75 23.29
#